data_AF-A0A9P7JCF7-F1
#
_entry.id   AF-A0A9P7JCF7-F1
#
_cell.length_a   1.000
_cell.length_b   1.000
_cell.length_c   1.000
_cell.angle_alpha   90.00
_cell.angle_beta   90.00
_cell.angle_gamma   90.00
#
_symmetry.space_group_name_H-M   'P 1'
#
loop_
_entity.id
_entity.type
_entity.pdbx_description
1 polymer ?
#
loop_
_entity_poly.entity_id
_entity_poly.type
_entity_poly.pdbx_seq_one_letter_code
_entity_poly.pdbx_strand_id
1 'polypeptide(L)'
;KTWLFNNRKKKERKDMIKYGRKQTSRMVIYQQNWEEVLKRIEDKSRAKPGGSGMFKHYQVAVKRVMAELSDDKLEKAKETAKEWSNNFPPPKIQAQVACKKGPVYMEHFLKEMWRQCGIRVFVMLAWKNEQGEVLFRM
;
A
#
# COMPACT_ATOMS: atom_id res chain seq x y z
N LYS A 1 -8.23 -36.11 25.18
CA LYS A 1 -7.32 -35.01 24.75
C LYS A 1 -8.01 -34.06 23.75
N THR A 2 -9.17 -33.47 24.08
CA THR A 2 -9.99 -32.68 23.13
C THR A 2 -10.36 -31.28 23.60
N TRP A 3 -10.05 -30.94 24.86
CA TRP A 3 -10.39 -29.65 25.47
C TRP A 3 -9.80 -28.43 24.73
N LEU A 4 -8.56 -28.55 24.23
CA LEU A 4 -7.86 -27.48 23.51
C LEU A 4 -8.50 -27.11 22.15
N PHE A 5 -9.20 -28.04 21.50
CA PHE A 5 -9.79 -27.79 20.17
C PHE A 5 -11.18 -27.14 20.25
N ASN A 6 -11.97 -27.46 21.28
CA ASN A 6 -13.32 -26.90 21.46
C ASN A 6 -13.33 -25.49 22.06
N ASN A 7 -12.31 -25.12 22.84
CA ASN A 7 -12.23 -23.81 23.51
C ASN A 7 -11.38 -22.78 22.77
N ARG A 8 -10.92 -23.09 21.54
CA ARG A 8 -10.22 -22.09 20.74
C ARG A 8 -11.25 -21.05 20.28
N LYS A 9 -11.24 -19.86 20.89
CA LYS A 9 -12.04 -18.72 20.43
C LYS A 9 -11.96 -18.66 18.90
N LYS A 10 -13.10 -18.78 18.21
CA LYS A 10 -13.14 -18.61 16.75
C LYS A 10 -12.47 -17.26 16.48
N LYS A 11 -11.40 -17.28 15.70
CA LYS A 11 -10.64 -16.07 15.39
C LYS A 11 -11.61 -15.09 14.74
N GLU A 12 -11.84 -13.96 15.40
CA GLU A 12 -12.64 -12.88 14.85
C GLU A 12 -12.07 -12.51 13.47
N ARG A 13 -12.96 -12.40 12.48
CA ARG A 13 -12.56 -11.95 11.15
C ARG A 13 -12.11 -10.49 11.29
N LYS A 14 -10.83 -10.25 11.05
CA LYS A 14 -10.30 -8.90 10.94
C LYS A 14 -10.69 -8.35 9.57
N ASP A 15 -11.00 -7.06 9.51
CA ASP A 15 -11.15 -6.35 8.25
C ASP A 15 -9.91 -6.62 7.38
N MET A 16 -10.13 -7.01 6.13
CA MET A 16 -9.02 -7.28 5.22
C MET A 16 -8.26 -5.98 4.91
N ILE A 17 -8.92 -4.83 5.07
CA ILE A 17 -8.40 -3.53 4.72
C ILE A 17 -8.64 -2.54 5.87
N LYS A 18 -7.59 -1.81 6.24
CA LYS A 18 -7.68 -0.68 7.16
C LYS A 18 -7.79 0.61 6.36
N TYR A 19 -8.93 1.28 6.44
CA TYR A 19 -9.13 2.61 5.85
C TYR A 19 -8.38 3.68 6.64
N GLY A 20 -8.00 4.78 5.98
CA GLY A 20 -7.56 6.01 6.66
C GLY A 20 -6.24 5.93 7.44
N ARG A 21 -5.29 5.05 7.08
CA ARG A 21 -3.97 5.07 7.73
C ARG A 21 -3.24 6.40 7.45
N LYS A 22 -2.79 7.07 8.51
CA LYS A 22 -1.88 8.22 8.42
C LYS A 22 -0.59 7.85 7.68
N GLN A 23 -0.06 8.79 6.92
CA GLN A 23 1.21 8.65 6.24
C GLN A 23 2.35 8.69 7.25
N THR A 24 3.40 7.92 6.98
CA THR A 24 4.64 7.92 7.78
C THR A 24 5.79 8.42 6.93
N SER A 25 6.83 9.00 7.53
CA SER A 25 8.03 9.46 6.81
C SER A 25 8.63 8.35 5.94
N ARG A 26 8.61 7.11 6.43
CA ARG A 26 9.04 5.93 5.68
C ARG A 26 8.22 5.68 4.42
N MET A 27 6.91 5.89 4.49
CA MET A 27 6.03 5.71 3.34
C MET A 27 6.23 6.81 2.31
N VAL A 28 6.45 8.05 2.76
CA VAL A 28 6.80 9.19 1.90
C VAL A 28 8.12 8.94 1.18
N ILE A 29 9.18 8.58 1.90
CA ILE A 29 10.50 8.28 1.32
C ILE A 29 10.42 7.14 0.32
N TYR A 30 9.66 6.08 0.64
CA TYR A 30 9.44 4.99 -0.29
C TYR A 30 8.71 5.45 -1.56
N GLN A 31 7.67 6.27 -1.44
CA GLN A 31 6.90 6.74 -2.59
C GLN A 31 7.69 7.73 -3.45
N GLN A 32 8.57 8.53 -2.84
CA GLN A 32 9.45 9.46 -3.55
C GLN A 32 10.63 8.74 -4.22
N ASN A 33 11.25 7.77 -3.54
CA ASN A 33 12.45 7.06 -4.02
C ASN A 33 12.12 5.64 -4.50
N TRP A 34 10.91 5.40 -5.00
CA TRP A 34 10.41 4.06 -5.27
C TRP A 34 11.25 3.34 -6.34
N GLU A 35 11.69 4.07 -7.36
CA GLU A 35 12.53 3.56 -8.46
C GLU A 35 13.90 3.14 -7.95
N GLU A 36 14.50 3.94 -7.06
CA GLU A 36 15.80 3.64 -6.45
C GLU A 36 15.70 2.39 -5.56
N VAL A 37 14.61 2.27 -4.79
CA VAL A 37 14.35 1.08 -3.97
C VAL A 37 14.20 -0.16 -4.85
N LEU A 38 13.50 -0.07 -5.98
CA LEU A 38 13.37 -1.17 -6.92
C LEU A 38 14.71 -1.58 -7.52
N LYS A 39 15.50 -0.61 -8.01
CA LYS A 39 16.80 -0.87 -8.60
C LYS A 39 17.71 -1.61 -7.62
N ARG A 40 17.75 -1.18 -6.36
CA ARG A 40 18.52 -1.84 -5.30
C ARG A 40 18.04 -3.26 -4.97
N ILE A 41 16.75 -3.54 -5.14
CA ILE A 41 16.20 -4.88 -4.97
C ILE A 41 16.64 -5.76 -6.15
N GLU A 42 16.52 -5.25 -7.37
CA GLU A 42 16.91 -5.95 -8.60
C GLU A 42 18.41 -6.28 -8.59
N ASP A 43 19.27 -5.30 -8.28
CA ASP A 43 20.73 -5.47 -8.23
C ASP A 43 21.15 -6.57 -7.24
N LYS A 44 20.46 -6.69 -6.10
CA LYS A 44 20.80 -7.66 -5.04
C LYS A 44 20.21 -9.04 -5.21
N SER A 45 18.98 -9.11 -5.72
CA SER A 45 18.21 -10.35 -5.72
C SER A 45 18.05 -10.94 -7.10
N ARG A 46 18.34 -10.17 -8.17
CA ARG A 46 17.96 -10.45 -9.56
C ARG A 46 16.46 -10.78 -9.71
N ALA A 47 15.66 -10.52 -8.68
CA ALA A 47 14.24 -10.79 -8.68
C ALA A 47 13.53 -9.64 -9.37
N LYS A 48 12.72 -9.97 -10.37
CA LYS A 48 11.91 -8.97 -11.08
C LYS A 48 10.99 -8.25 -10.08
N PRO A 49 10.75 -6.93 -10.28
CA PRO A 49 9.74 -6.20 -9.53
C PRO A 49 8.41 -6.95 -9.53
N GLY A 50 7.84 -7.19 -8.35
CA GLY A 50 6.57 -7.90 -8.17
C GLY A 50 6.67 -9.41 -7.91
N GLY A 51 7.87 -10.00 -7.95
CA GLY A 51 8.07 -11.40 -7.57
C GLY A 51 7.98 -11.65 -6.06
N SER A 52 7.61 -12.87 -5.65
CA SER A 52 7.58 -13.30 -4.23
C SER A 52 8.90 -13.02 -3.47
N GLY A 53 10.05 -13.19 -4.15
CA GLY A 53 11.38 -12.93 -3.59
C GLY A 53 11.65 -11.45 -3.24
N MET A 54 10.97 -10.51 -3.90
CA MET A 54 11.14 -9.07 -3.66
C MET A 54 10.84 -8.67 -2.23
N PHE A 55 9.79 -9.25 -1.62
CA PHE A 55 9.34 -8.87 -0.29
C PHE A 55 10.40 -9.10 0.79
N LYS A 56 11.25 -10.14 0.64
CA LYS A 56 12.35 -10.41 1.57
C LYS A 56 13.42 -9.31 1.54
N HIS A 57 13.72 -8.79 0.35
CA HIS A 57 14.77 -7.79 0.16
C HIS A 57 14.24 -6.35 0.34
N TYR A 58 12.94 -6.15 0.26
CA TYR A 58 12.28 -4.86 0.37
C TYR A 58 12.62 -4.11 1.66
N GLN A 59 12.44 -4.75 2.82
CA GLN A 59 12.67 -4.08 4.10
C GLN A 59 14.12 -3.64 4.27
N VAL A 60 15.05 -4.44 3.76
CA VAL A 60 16.50 -4.16 3.78
C VAL A 60 16.84 -3.02 2.83
N ALA A 61 16.28 -3.02 1.62
CA ALA A 61 16.51 -1.97 0.62
C ALA A 61 16.05 -0.61 1.14
N VAL A 62 14.82 -0.51 1.65
CA VAL A 62 14.29 0.73 2.23
C VAL A 62 15.13 1.19 3.42
N LYS A 63 15.54 0.28 4.32
CA LYS A 63 16.38 0.65 5.47
C LYS A 63 17.71 1.26 5.03
N ARG A 64 18.33 0.73 3.97
CA ARG A 64 19.59 1.29 3.45
C ARG A 64 19.40 2.65 2.80
N VAL A 65 18.38 2.81 1.96
CA VAL A 65 18.04 4.12 1.37
C VAL A 65 17.82 5.16 2.47
N MET A 66 17.11 4.80 3.54
CA MET A 66 16.89 5.68 4.69
C MET A 66 18.17 5.99 5.48
N ALA A 67 19.12 5.05 5.57
CA ALA A 67 20.39 5.27 6.27
C ALA A 67 21.36 6.16 5.47
N GLU A 68 21.22 6.19 4.15
CA GLU A 68 22.05 7.01 3.24
C GLU A 68 21.44 8.41 3.00
N LEU A 69 20.19 8.62 3.43
CA LEU A 69 19.54 9.93 3.41
C LEU A 69 20.09 10.81 4.54
N SER A 70 20.38 12.07 4.22
CA SER A 70 20.78 13.06 5.24
C SER A 70 19.65 13.33 6.23
N ASP A 71 20.01 13.73 7.45
CA ASP A 71 19.05 14.06 8.51
C ASP A 71 18.04 15.13 8.06
N ASP A 72 18.48 16.12 7.29
CA ASP A 72 17.60 17.15 6.69
C ASP A 72 16.52 16.56 5.78
N LYS A 73 16.85 15.54 4.98
CA LYS A 73 15.88 14.88 4.10
C LYS A 73 14.92 14.00 4.89
N LEU A 74 15.40 13.38 5.98
CA LEU A 74 14.55 12.62 6.89
C LEU A 74 13.55 13.53 7.61
N GLU A 75 13.97 14.73 8.02
CA GLU A 75 13.09 15.69 8.68
C GLU A 75 12.05 16.25 7.72
N LYS A 76 12.47 16.66 6.51
CA LYS A 76 11.53 17.04 5.44
C LYS A 76 10.50 15.95 5.16
N ALA A 77 10.91 14.68 5.10
CA ALA A 77 9.98 13.57 4.91
C ALA A 77 8.96 13.41 6.06
N LYS A 78 9.31 13.77 7.31
CA LYS A 78 8.36 13.78 8.43
C LYS A 78 7.35 14.92 8.27
N GLU A 79 7.78 16.10 7.85
CA GLU A 79 6.90 17.23 7.58
C GLU A 79 5.93 16.90 6.44
N THR A 80 6.45 16.39 5.33
CA THR A 80 5.63 15.93 4.19
C THR A 80 4.65 14.83 4.61
N ALA A 81 5.05 13.90 5.49
CA ALA A 81 4.13 12.88 5.98
C ALA A 81 2.97 13.46 6.82
N LYS A 82 3.23 14.51 7.61
CA LYS A 82 2.16 15.23 8.33
C LYS A 82 1.26 15.95 7.36
N GLU A 83 1.83 16.65 6.39
CA GLU A 83 1.08 17.38 5.36
C GLU A 83 0.16 16.44 4.57
N TRP A 84 0.68 15.33 4.03
CA TRP A 84 -0.12 14.38 3.26
C TRP A 84 -1.18 13.66 4.08
N SER A 85 -0.97 13.53 5.40
CA SER A 85 -1.98 12.96 6.29
C SER A 85 -3.18 13.91 6.48
N ASN A 86 -2.98 15.22 6.30
CA ASN A 86 -4.03 16.23 6.47
C ASN A 86 -4.65 16.65 5.12
N ASN A 87 -3.84 16.85 4.08
CA ASN A 87 -4.23 17.47 2.81
C ASN A 87 -4.23 16.52 1.60
N PHE A 88 -3.97 15.22 1.82
CA PHE A 88 -3.76 14.19 0.80
C PHE A 88 -2.39 14.23 0.09
N PRO A 89 -1.88 13.10 -0.42
CA PRO A 89 -0.65 13.06 -1.22
C PRO A 89 -0.80 13.76 -2.59
N PRO A 90 0.29 14.10 -3.28
CA PRO A 90 0.27 14.62 -4.64
C PRO A 90 -0.43 13.69 -5.65
N PRO A 91 -1.02 14.22 -6.74
CA PRO A 91 -1.78 13.43 -7.71
C PRO A 91 -1.02 12.23 -8.30
N LYS A 92 0.29 12.38 -8.61
CA LYS A 92 1.11 11.27 -9.13
C LYS A 92 1.18 10.10 -8.14
N ILE A 93 1.28 10.39 -6.85
CA ILE A 93 1.35 9.38 -5.79
C ILE A 93 -0.04 8.78 -5.55
N GLN A 94 -1.09 9.59 -5.63
CA GLN A 94 -2.47 9.08 -5.59
C GLN A 94 -2.75 8.11 -6.74
N ALA A 95 -2.34 8.44 -7.97
CA ALA A 95 -2.46 7.58 -9.15
C ALA A 95 -1.75 6.23 -8.94
N GLN A 96 -0.50 6.25 -8.47
CA GLN A 96 0.25 5.03 -8.13
C GLN A 96 -0.45 4.17 -7.08
N VAL A 97 -0.97 4.81 -6.02
CA VAL A 97 -1.68 4.10 -4.94
C VAL A 97 -3.02 3.55 -5.45
N ALA A 98 -3.75 4.30 -6.28
CA ALA A 98 -5.00 3.88 -6.90
C ALA A 98 -4.80 2.63 -7.78
N CYS A 99 -3.78 2.62 -8.65
CA CYS A 99 -3.43 1.44 -9.45
C CYS A 99 -3.19 0.19 -8.58
N LYS A 100 -2.43 0.34 -7.48
CA LYS A 100 -2.00 -0.80 -6.66
C LYS A 100 -3.05 -1.27 -5.67
N LYS A 101 -3.82 -0.36 -5.07
CA LYS A 101 -4.73 -0.67 -3.96
C LYS A 101 -6.20 -0.49 -4.31
N GLY A 102 -6.54 0.42 -5.22
CA GLY A 102 -7.92 0.75 -5.58
C GLY A 102 -8.81 -0.48 -5.82
N PRO A 103 -8.39 -1.44 -6.67
CA PRO A 103 -9.17 -2.65 -6.92
C PRO A 103 -9.41 -3.50 -5.67
N VAL A 104 -8.42 -3.60 -4.78
CA VAL A 104 -8.52 -4.38 -3.53
C VAL A 104 -9.50 -3.72 -2.58
N TYR A 105 -9.47 -2.39 -2.46
CA TYR A 105 -10.45 -1.61 -1.69
C TYR A 105 -11.87 -1.86 -2.18
N MET A 106 -12.09 -1.82 -3.49
CA MET A 106 -13.42 -2.01 -4.06
C MET A 106 -13.92 -3.45 -3.91
N GLU A 107 -13.06 -4.44 -4.18
CA GLU A 107 -13.44 -5.85 -3.98
C GLU A 107 -13.87 -6.13 -2.53
N HIS A 108 -13.17 -5.54 -1.55
CA HIS A 108 -13.55 -5.65 -0.15
C HIS A 108 -14.89 -4.97 0.13
N PHE A 109 -15.09 -3.74 -0.34
CA PHE A 109 -16.35 -3.02 -0.18
C PHE A 109 -17.54 -3.80 -0.77
N LEU A 110 -17.40 -4.30 -2.00
CA LEU A 110 -18.41 -5.12 -2.68
C LEU A 110 -18.76 -6.39 -1.90
N LYS A 111 -17.73 -7.08 -1.37
CA LYS A 111 -17.93 -8.27 -0.52
C LYS A 111 -18.68 -7.94 0.77
N GLU A 112 -18.38 -6.80 1.39
CA GLU A 112 -19.05 -6.37 2.62
C GLU A 112 -20.50 -5.97 2.35
N MET A 113 -20.79 -5.25 1.26
CA MET A 113 -22.17 -4.89 0.87
C MET A 113 -23.04 -6.12 0.62
N TRP A 114 -22.52 -7.13 -0.09
CA TRP A 114 -23.24 -8.38 -0.28
C TRP A 114 -23.45 -9.12 1.05
N ARG A 115 -22.40 -9.23 1.87
CA ARG A 115 -22.45 -10.01 3.10
C ARG A 115 -23.38 -9.41 4.16
N GLN A 116 -23.28 -8.10 4.38
CA GLN A 116 -23.99 -7.43 5.48
C GLN A 116 -25.38 -6.97 5.06
N CYS A 117 -25.53 -6.53 3.81
CA CYS A 117 -26.77 -5.90 3.35
C CYS A 117 -27.53 -6.72 2.30
N GLY A 118 -26.94 -7.79 1.74
CA GLY A 118 -27.54 -8.56 0.64
C GLY A 118 -27.60 -7.78 -0.68
N ILE A 119 -26.86 -6.67 -0.80
CA ILE A 119 -26.91 -5.77 -1.95
C ILE A 119 -25.82 -6.14 -2.96
N ARG A 120 -26.17 -6.14 -4.24
CA ARG A 120 -25.21 -6.16 -5.34
C ARG A 120 -24.89 -4.73 -5.76
N VAL A 121 -23.63 -4.34 -5.60
CA VAL A 121 -23.13 -3.03 -6.03
C VAL A 121 -22.23 -3.25 -7.25
N PHE A 122 -22.37 -2.39 -8.25
CA PHE A 122 -21.47 -2.31 -9.40
C PHE A 122 -20.73 -0.98 -9.31
N VAL A 123 -19.40 -1.00 -9.41
CA VAL A 123 -18.57 0.19 -9.28
C VAL A 123 -17.75 0.35 -10.54
N MET A 124 -17.98 1.43 -11.27
CA MET A 124 -17.06 1.86 -12.32
C MET A 124 -16.02 2.78 -11.71
N LEU A 125 -14.75 2.42 -11.87
CA LEU A 125 -13.61 3.20 -11.41
C LEU A 125 -12.89 3.75 -12.63
N ALA A 126 -12.53 5.03 -12.56
CA ALA A 126 -11.64 5.67 -13.51
C ALA A 126 -10.55 6.43 -12.75
N TRP A 127 -9.30 6.30 -13.17
CA TRP A 127 -8.19 7.08 -12.63
C TRP A 127 -7.12 7.32 -13.69
N LYS A 128 -6.36 8.40 -13.55
CA LYS A 128 -5.20 8.67 -14.42
C LYS A 128 -4.01 7.83 -13.95
N ASN A 129 -3.28 7.22 -14.87
CA ASN A 129 -1.99 6.59 -14.57
C ASN A 129 -0.87 7.65 -14.46
N GLU A 130 0.37 7.21 -14.25
CA GLU A 130 1.53 8.10 -14.12
C GLU A 130 1.82 8.89 -15.41
N GLN A 131 1.39 8.36 -16.55
CA GLN A 131 1.51 8.91 -17.90
C GLN A 131 0.33 9.84 -18.27
N GLY A 132 -0.67 9.97 -17.40
CA GLY A 132 -1.86 10.79 -17.62
C GLY A 132 -2.98 10.11 -18.40
N GLU A 133 -2.81 8.85 -18.81
CA GLU A 133 -3.84 8.06 -19.48
C GLU A 133 -4.91 7.62 -18.48
N VAL A 134 -6.17 7.63 -18.90
CA VAL A 134 -7.29 7.21 -18.05
C VAL A 134 -7.42 5.69 -18.11
N LEU A 135 -7.19 5.03 -16.98
CA LEU A 135 -7.50 3.62 -16.78
C LEU A 135 -8.90 3.51 -16.19
N PHE A 136 -9.66 2.55 -16.69
CA PHE A 136 -10.98 2.21 -16.16
C PHE A 136 -11.04 0.74 -15.75
N ARG A 137 -11.82 0.46 -14.70
CA ARG A 137 -12.10 -0.90 -14.23
C ARG A 137 -13.53 -0.97 -13.72
N MET A 138 -14.23 -2.02 -14.11
CA MET A 138 -15.59 -2.35 -13.67
C MET A 138 -15.55 -3.60 -12.78
#